data_AF-A0A352RZ21-F1
#
_entry.id   AF-A0A352RZ21-F1
#
_cell.length_a   1.000
_cell.length_b   1.000
_cell.length_c   1.000
_cell.angle_alpha   90.00
_cell.angle_beta   90.00
_cell.angle_gamma   90.00
#
_symmetry.space_group_name_H-M   'P 1'
#
loop_
_entity.id
_entity.type
_entity.pdbx_description
1 polymer ?
#
loop_
_entity_poly.entity_id
_entity_poly.type
_entity_poly.pdbx_seq_one_letter_code
_entity_poly.pdbx_strand_id
1 'polypeptide(L)'
;MAQAQVPDPKASPSDTPDPEPAAQSSSGWLRTTLSKQVVVPSLLIIGGLLVLCGVYPKIADQAFSVAQAWVTLRFGWFYTLAVTSFLLFLLLLAASRFGDIRLGPDNAEPEFSFLSWTAMLFAAGMGIGLMYF
;
A
#
# COMPACT_ATOMS: atom_id res chain seq x y z
N MET A 1 56.54 -33.84 41.07
CA MET A 1 56.51 -32.58 40.30
C MET A 1 55.06 -32.12 40.28
N ALA A 2 54.76 -31.21 41.21
CA ALA A 2 53.44 -30.66 41.44
C ALA A 2 53.33 -29.34 40.66
N GLN A 3 52.29 -29.20 39.84
CA GLN A 3 51.79 -27.92 39.38
C GLN A 3 50.35 -27.86 39.86
N ALA A 4 50.16 -27.21 41.00
CA ALA A 4 48.86 -26.89 41.56
C ALA A 4 48.26 -25.76 40.71
N GLN A 5 47.24 -26.09 39.93
CA GLN A 5 46.42 -25.12 39.22
C GLN A 5 45.69 -24.25 40.25
N VAL A 6 45.99 -22.95 40.23
CA VAL A 6 45.31 -21.91 41.03
C VAL A 6 43.81 -21.91 40.70
N PRO A 7 42.89 -21.89 41.68
CA PRO A 7 41.46 -21.76 41.41
C PRO A 7 41.11 -20.32 41.03
N ASP A 8 40.45 -20.12 39.88
CA ASP A 8 39.90 -18.84 39.43
C ASP A 8 38.76 -18.36 40.36
N PRO A 9 38.88 -17.20 41.03
CA PRO A 9 37.85 -16.67 41.93
C PRO A 9 36.72 -15.88 41.26
N LYS A 10 36.26 -16.25 40.04
CA LYS A 10 35.14 -15.56 39.34
C LYS A 10 34.35 -16.44 38.33
N ALA A 11 33.95 -17.65 38.71
CA ALA A 11 32.91 -18.36 37.97
C ALA A 11 31.54 -18.07 38.62
N SER A 12 30.82 -17.08 38.09
CA SER A 12 29.44 -16.79 38.47
C SER A 12 28.54 -18.00 38.12
N PRO A 13 27.58 -18.39 38.97
CA PRO A 13 26.69 -19.54 38.71
C PRO A 13 25.61 -19.27 37.64
N SER A 14 25.81 -18.31 36.73
CA SER A 14 24.79 -17.84 35.79
C SER A 14 25.09 -18.16 34.32
N ASP A 15 26.13 -18.94 34.02
CA ASP A 15 26.42 -19.44 32.66
C ASP A 15 25.75 -20.81 32.42
N THR A 16 24.46 -20.90 32.72
CA THR A 16 23.59 -21.85 32.04
C THR A 16 23.16 -21.15 30.75
N PRO A 17 23.47 -21.70 29.55
CA PRO A 17 22.79 -21.26 28.35
C PRO A 17 21.30 -21.44 28.59
N ASP A 18 20.57 -20.33 28.73
CA ASP A 18 19.12 -20.36 28.64
C ASP A 18 18.79 -21.14 27.36
N PRO A 19 17.83 -22.07 27.38
CA PRO A 19 17.36 -22.68 26.16
C PRO A 19 16.93 -21.55 25.25
N GLU A 20 17.71 -21.34 24.20
CA GLU A 20 17.36 -20.53 23.03
C GLU A 20 15.88 -20.79 22.77
N PRO A 21 14.99 -19.78 22.85
CA PRO A 21 13.62 -19.98 22.44
C PRO A 21 13.69 -20.37 20.97
N ALA A 22 13.60 -21.68 20.75
CA ALA A 22 13.63 -22.34 19.47
C ALA A 22 12.86 -21.45 18.51
N ALA A 23 13.55 -21.07 17.43
CA ALA A 23 12.97 -20.41 16.27
C ALA A 23 11.53 -20.89 16.12
N GLN A 24 10.58 -19.99 16.45
CA GLN A 24 9.15 -20.26 16.34
C GLN A 24 8.84 -20.33 14.84
N SER A 25 9.17 -21.47 14.27
CA SER A 25 8.68 -22.05 13.05
C SER A 25 7.21 -22.40 13.29
N SER A 26 6.35 -21.39 13.43
CA SER A 26 4.91 -21.58 13.30
C SER A 26 4.56 -21.54 11.81
N SER A 27 4.68 -22.72 11.21
CA SER A 27 3.85 -23.17 10.10
C SER A 27 2.41 -22.68 10.29
N GLY A 28 1.91 -21.94 9.30
CA GLY A 28 0.57 -21.38 9.28
C GLY A 28 0.17 -21.06 7.86
N TRP A 29 -0.05 -22.12 7.08
CA TRP A 29 -0.71 -22.14 5.77
C TRP A 29 -1.76 -21.02 5.66
N LEU A 30 -1.44 -20.01 4.84
CA LEU A 30 -2.35 -18.97 4.33
C LEU A 30 -3.57 -18.71 5.23
N ARG A 31 -3.41 -17.93 6.30
CA ARG A 31 -4.54 -17.27 6.96
C ARG A 31 -5.07 -16.19 6.01
N THR A 32 -5.82 -16.63 5.01
CA THR A 32 -6.38 -15.74 4.01
C THR A 32 -7.43 -14.88 4.69
N THR A 33 -7.13 -13.60 4.92
CA THR A 33 -8.10 -12.58 5.36
C THR A 33 -9.11 -12.23 4.26
N LEU A 34 -9.20 -13.03 3.19
CA LEU A 34 -10.19 -12.87 2.14
C LEU A 34 -11.58 -13.02 2.74
N SER A 35 -12.28 -11.90 2.86
CA SER A 35 -13.72 -11.95 3.06
C SER A 35 -14.37 -12.46 1.77
N LYS A 36 -14.81 -13.71 1.81
CA LYS A 36 -15.54 -14.36 0.71
C LYS A 36 -16.70 -13.48 0.20
N GLN A 37 -17.27 -12.68 1.09
CA GLN A 37 -18.40 -11.79 0.82
C GLN A 37 -18.07 -10.59 -0.09
N VAL A 38 -16.81 -10.13 -0.16
CA VAL A 38 -16.41 -9.06 -1.10
C VAL A 38 -15.73 -9.61 -2.34
N VAL A 39 -14.94 -10.68 -2.19
CA VAL A 39 -14.17 -11.21 -3.32
C VAL A 39 -15.05 -11.94 -4.33
N VAL A 40 -16.03 -12.72 -3.88
CA VAL A 40 -16.93 -13.44 -4.79
C VAL A 40 -17.73 -12.48 -5.69
N PRO A 41 -18.40 -11.42 -5.18
CA PRO A 41 -19.12 -10.51 -6.08
C PRO A 41 -18.17 -9.72 -6.99
N SER A 42 -17.04 -9.22 -6.49
CA SER A 42 -16.08 -8.51 -7.34
C SER A 42 -15.52 -9.40 -8.46
N LEU A 43 -15.17 -10.65 -8.14
CA LEU A 43 -14.67 -11.61 -9.11
C LEU A 43 -15.73 -12.00 -10.14
N LEU A 44 -16.98 -12.18 -9.72
CA LEU A 44 -18.09 -12.46 -10.64
C LEU A 44 -18.37 -11.29 -11.59
N ILE A 45 -18.33 -10.06 -11.09
CA ILE A 45 -18.55 -8.86 -11.91
C ILE A 45 -17.41 -8.71 -12.92
N ILE A 46 -16.16 -8.77 -12.47
CA ILE A 46 -14.99 -8.62 -13.35
C ILE A 46 -14.95 -9.78 -14.35
N GLY A 47 -15.10 -11.01 -13.90
CA GLY A 47 -15.11 -12.20 -14.75
C GLY A 47 -16.25 -12.16 -15.79
N GLY A 48 -17.46 -11.77 -15.37
CA GLY A 48 -18.59 -11.60 -16.27
C GLY A 48 -18.35 -10.52 -17.33
N LEU A 49 -17.75 -9.39 -16.93
CA LEU A 49 -17.38 -8.32 -17.86
C LEU A 49 -16.34 -8.78 -18.88
N LEU A 50 -15.31 -9.51 -18.43
CA LEU A 50 -14.27 -10.07 -19.31
C LEU A 50 -14.86 -11.06 -20.32
N VAL A 51 -15.74 -11.96 -19.88
CA VAL A 51 -16.43 -12.91 -20.78
C VAL A 51 -17.29 -12.17 -21.80
N LEU A 52 -18.07 -11.17 -21.37
CA LEU A 52 -18.90 -10.37 -22.26
C LEU A 52 -18.06 -9.62 -23.31
N CYS A 53 -16.98 -8.97 -22.89
CA CYS A 53 -16.05 -8.28 -23.79
C CYS A 53 -15.34 -9.24 -24.76
N GLY A 54 -14.99 -10.45 -24.30
CA GLY A 54 -14.32 -11.46 -25.12
C GLY A 54 -15.22 -12.07 -26.19
N VAL A 55 -16.49 -12.35 -25.87
CA VAL A 55 -17.43 -12.99 -26.79
C VAL A 55 -18.10 -11.98 -27.73
N TYR A 56 -18.43 -10.78 -27.24
CA TYR A 56 -19.15 -9.75 -28.00
C TYR A 56 -18.47 -8.37 -27.94
N PRO A 57 -17.27 -8.22 -28.53
CA PRO A 57 -16.48 -6.99 -28.40
C PRO A 57 -17.17 -5.76 -28.98
N LYS A 58 -17.91 -5.89 -30.10
CA LYS A 58 -18.56 -4.74 -30.76
C LYS A 58 -19.70 -4.13 -29.95
N ILE A 59 -20.47 -4.98 -29.25
CA ILE A 59 -21.57 -4.52 -28.40
C ILE A 59 -21.01 -3.87 -27.15
N ALA A 60 -19.97 -4.46 -26.56
CA ALA A 60 -19.27 -3.90 -25.41
C ALA A 60 -18.69 -2.52 -25.75
N ASP A 61 -17.99 -2.38 -26.88
CA ASP A 61 -17.41 -1.10 -27.34
C ASP A 61 -18.47 -0.01 -27.52
N GLN A 62 -19.57 -0.31 -28.22
CA GLN A 62 -20.67 0.64 -28.40
C GLN A 62 -21.31 1.04 -27.08
N ALA A 63 -21.54 0.07 -26.18
CA ALA A 63 -22.12 0.34 -24.87
C ALA A 63 -21.21 1.23 -24.02
N PHE A 64 -19.90 0.95 -23.97
CA PHE A 64 -18.93 1.78 -23.25
C PHE A 64 -18.80 3.18 -23.85
N SER A 65 -18.79 3.30 -25.18
CA SER A 65 -18.71 4.60 -25.85
C SER A 65 -19.93 5.48 -25.56
N VAL A 66 -21.14 4.92 -25.65
CA VAL A 66 -22.39 5.62 -25.29
C VAL A 66 -22.40 6.01 -23.81
N ALA A 67 -22.00 5.10 -22.92
CA ALA A 67 -21.91 5.38 -21.49
C ALA A 67 -20.89 6.50 -21.18
N GLN A 68 -19.70 6.43 -21.77
CA GLN A 68 -18.66 7.45 -21.62
C GLN A 68 -19.13 8.81 -22.12
N ALA A 69 -19.77 8.86 -23.29
CA ALA A 69 -20.32 10.09 -23.84
C ALA A 69 -21.39 10.68 -22.92
N TRP A 70 -22.30 9.84 -22.42
CA TRP A 70 -23.35 10.28 -21.50
C TRP A 70 -22.80 10.82 -20.19
N VAL A 71 -21.83 10.13 -19.58
CA VAL A 71 -21.15 10.58 -18.36
C VAL A 71 -20.41 11.89 -18.62
N THR A 72 -19.64 11.99 -19.70
CA THR A 72 -18.88 13.21 -20.02
C THR A 72 -19.80 14.40 -20.28
N LEU A 73 -20.91 14.21 -21.00
CA LEU A 73 -21.86 15.29 -21.29
C LEU A 73 -22.60 15.76 -20.03
N ARG A 74 -23.00 14.84 -19.13
CA ARG A 74 -23.82 15.19 -17.97
C ARG A 74 -22.99 15.58 -16.74
N PHE A 75 -21.86 14.91 -16.53
CA PHE A 75 -20.97 15.06 -15.37
C PHE A 75 -19.65 15.76 -15.68
N GLY A 76 -19.33 16.09 -16.94
CA GLY A 76 -18.06 16.75 -17.29
C GLY A 76 -17.84 18.07 -16.56
N TRP A 77 -18.88 18.92 -16.46
CA TRP A 77 -18.80 20.19 -15.72
C TRP A 77 -18.54 19.96 -14.21
N PHE A 78 -19.18 18.95 -13.63
CA PHE A 78 -19.02 18.58 -12.23
C PHE A 78 -17.63 18.00 -11.98
N TYR A 79 -17.13 17.15 -12.89
CA TYR A 79 -15.78 16.59 -12.83
C TYR A 79 -14.72 17.70 -12.85
N THR A 80 -14.80 18.66 -13.78
CA THR A 80 -13.85 19.78 -13.84
C THR A 80 -13.89 20.61 -12.56
N LEU A 81 -15.08 20.96 -12.05
CA LEU A 81 -15.20 21.68 -10.78
C LEU A 81 -14.68 20.88 -9.60
N ALA A 82 -14.94 19.57 -9.54
CA ALA A 82 -14.48 18.70 -8.47
C ALA A 82 -12.95 18.59 -8.46
N VAL A 83 -12.31 18.37 -9.61
CA VAL A 83 -10.85 18.30 -9.73
C VAL A 83 -10.21 19.62 -9.37
N THR A 84 -10.70 20.74 -9.91
CA THR A 84 -10.19 22.07 -9.57
C THR A 84 -10.40 22.40 -8.10
N SER A 85 -11.57 22.10 -7.53
CA SER A 85 -11.86 22.32 -6.12
C SER A 85 -10.98 21.46 -5.21
N PHE A 86 -10.73 20.21 -5.59
CA PHE A 86 -9.86 19.31 -4.83
C PHE A 86 -8.41 19.79 -4.87
N LEU A 87 -7.94 20.25 -6.04
CA LEU A 87 -6.62 20.86 -6.18
C LEU A 87 -6.47 22.10 -5.30
N LEU A 88 -7.45 23.02 -5.36
CA LEU A 88 -7.46 24.22 -4.51
C LEU A 88 -7.50 23.85 -3.03
N PHE A 89 -8.31 22.86 -2.65
CA PHE A 89 -8.38 22.36 -1.29
C PHE A 89 -7.03 21.83 -0.80
N LEU A 90 -6.33 21.02 -1.61
CA LEU A 90 -4.98 20.54 -1.27
C LEU A 90 -3.96 21.67 -1.16
N LEU A 91 -4.02 22.68 -2.04
CA LEU A 91 -3.14 23.84 -1.99
C LEU A 91 -3.37 24.68 -0.73
N LEU A 92 -4.64 24.91 -0.37
CA LEU A 92 -5.01 25.59 0.87
C LEU A 92 -4.58 24.79 2.09
N LEU A 93 -4.72 23.47 2.07
CA LEU A 93 -4.29 22.60 3.16
C LEU A 93 -2.77 22.66 3.36
N ALA A 94 -2.01 22.64 2.27
CA ALA A 94 -0.55 22.75 2.29
C ALA A 94 -0.05 24.13 2.74
N ALA A 95 -0.74 25.21 2.36
CA ALA A 95 -0.40 26.58 2.75
C ALA A 95 -0.91 26.96 4.16
N SER A 96 -1.87 26.21 4.70
CA SER A 96 -2.46 26.45 6.01
C SER A 96 -1.63 25.83 7.14
N ARG A 97 -1.93 26.20 8.38
CA ARG A 97 -1.37 25.61 9.61
C ARG A 97 -1.58 24.09 9.69
N PHE A 98 -2.57 23.55 8.99
CA PHE A 98 -2.80 22.11 8.92
C PHE A 98 -1.69 21.35 8.16
N GLY A 99 -0.92 22.01 7.29
CA GLY A 99 0.22 21.41 6.60
C GLY A 99 1.43 21.14 7.51
N ASP A 100 1.52 21.79 8.67
CA ASP A 100 2.60 21.60 9.65
C ASP A 100 2.34 20.41 10.59
N ILE A 101 1.15 19.81 10.51
CA ILE A 101 0.79 18.66 11.34
C ILE A 101 1.53 17.42 10.83
N ARG A 102 2.39 16.86 11.68
CA ARG A 102 3.08 15.60 11.40
C ARG A 102 2.08 14.43 11.49
N LEU A 103 2.04 13.60 10.46
CA LEU A 103 1.23 12.39 10.41
C LEU A 103 1.93 11.27 11.20
N GLY A 104 1.83 11.31 12.52
CA GLY A 104 2.46 10.37 13.43
C GLY A 104 2.51 10.89 14.86
N PRO A 105 3.09 10.13 15.80
CA PRO A 105 3.42 10.63 17.13
C PRO A 105 4.22 11.94 17.06
N ASP A 106 4.10 12.83 18.06
CA ASP A 106 4.74 14.16 18.06
C ASP A 106 6.27 14.10 17.88
N ASN A 107 6.89 12.97 18.23
CA ASN A 107 8.32 12.68 18.11
C ASN A 107 8.67 11.74 16.93
N ALA A 108 7.78 11.58 15.94
CA ALA A 108 8.06 10.76 14.77
C ALA A 108 9.19 11.37 13.91
N GLU A 109 10.19 10.55 13.60
CA GLU A 109 11.23 10.83 12.62
C GLU A 109 10.86 10.21 11.27
N PRO A 110 11.22 10.83 10.13
CA PRO A 110 10.92 10.27 8.82
C PRO A 110 11.69 8.95 8.60
N GLU A 111 10.96 7.86 8.31
CA GLU A 111 11.55 6.53 8.04
C GLU A 111 12.38 6.50 6.74
N PHE A 112 12.07 7.38 5.79
CA PHE A 112 12.76 7.49 4.51
C PHE A 112 13.39 8.87 4.32
N SER A 113 14.56 8.90 3.68
CA SER A 113 15.18 10.17 3.28
C SER A 113 14.31 10.92 2.28
N PHE A 114 14.37 12.25 2.28
CA PHE A 114 13.56 13.10 1.40
C PHE A 114 13.68 12.72 -0.10
N LEU A 115 14.88 12.33 -0.53
CA LEU A 115 15.12 11.90 -1.91
C LEU A 115 14.45 10.55 -2.20
N SER A 116 14.55 9.58 -1.28
CA SER A 116 13.89 8.28 -1.41
C SER A 116 12.37 8.42 -1.39
N TRP A 117 11.82 9.26 -0.52
CA TRP A 117 10.39 9.53 -0.43
C TRP A 117 9.85 10.18 -1.70
N THR A 118 10.55 11.18 -2.24
CA THR A 118 10.16 11.84 -3.50
C THR A 118 10.22 10.85 -4.68
N ALA A 119 11.21 9.97 -4.72
CA ALA A 119 11.30 8.91 -5.72
C ALA A 119 10.12 7.91 -5.64
N MET A 120 9.67 7.55 -4.43
CA MET A 120 8.50 6.70 -4.24
C MET A 120 7.21 7.36 -4.73
N LEU A 121 7.01 8.66 -4.43
CA LEU A 121 5.86 9.41 -4.95
C LEU A 121 5.87 9.55 -6.47
N PHE A 122 7.06 9.76 -7.04
CA PHE A 122 7.23 9.80 -8.49
C PHE A 122 6.92 8.44 -9.13
N ALA A 123 7.43 7.35 -8.59
CA ALA A 123 7.14 6.00 -9.07
C ALA A 123 5.64 5.65 -8.96
N ALA A 124 4.96 6.11 -7.90
CA ALA A 124 3.52 5.94 -7.74
C ALA A 124 2.70 6.75 -8.77
N GLY A 125 3.20 7.91 -9.20
CA GLY A 125 2.51 8.79 -10.14
C GLY A 125 2.81 8.51 -11.63
N MET A 126 4.02 8.09 -11.96
CA MET A 126 4.50 7.87 -13.32
C MET A 126 4.12 6.47 -13.81
N GLY A 127 2.84 6.27 -14.13
CA GLY A 127 2.31 4.99 -14.62
C GLY A 127 2.47 4.77 -16.14
N ILE A 128 1.74 3.77 -16.66
CA ILE A 128 1.68 3.43 -18.09
C ILE A 128 1.28 4.60 -19.01
N GLY A 129 0.68 5.64 -18.44
CA GLY A 129 0.22 6.82 -19.17
C GLY A 129 1.33 7.60 -19.88
N LEU A 130 2.60 7.51 -19.45
CA LEU A 130 3.72 8.23 -20.10
C LEU A 130 4.26 7.50 -21.34
N MET A 131 4.02 6.19 -21.44
CA MET A 131 4.49 5.36 -22.55
C MET A 131 3.53 5.40 -23.75
N TYR A 132 2.28 5.81 -23.51
CA TYR A 132 1.16 5.66 -24.44
C TYR A 132 0.51 6.99 -24.89
N PHE A 133 1.08 8.13 -24.49
CA PHE A 133 0.63 9.47 -24.86
C PHE A 133 1.60 10.11 -25.86
#